data_AF-A0A3N9NU10-F1
#
_entry.id   AF-A0A3N9NU10-F1
#
_cell.length_a   1.000
_cell.length_b   1.000
_cell.length_c   1.000
_cell.angle_alpha   90.00
_cell.angle_beta   90.00
_cell.angle_gamma   90.00
#
_symmetry.space_group_name_H-M   'P 1'
#
loop_
_entity.id
_entity.type
_entity.pdbx_description
1 polymer ?
#
loop_
_entity_poly.entity_id
_entity_poly.type
_entity_poly.pdbx_seq_one_letter_code
_entity_poly.pdbx_strand_id
1 'polypeptide(L)'
;YIYTEVSICRNTTVSTAVIHGVLPGESAKLSTLWAILGQPAGSIAVPYWPVGATPAAANGTSTAPLCDYAKLIRAQLFDQPAYENYIDTYKLLDGLGSGIWKNSFPAEDSIFTATDSILPVWRSDSLNIPSMLAHEAACADYALAKLQNIYANLITTIAENEQQLPAKIRLHQNYPNPFNASTKLEFRIPEPAFVTLKIYNTAGEEVATLLSSSIPSGAHSVTVDASGLASGIYFYKLQVGNYTQTRKMMLIR
;
A
#
# COMPACT_ATOMS: atom_id res chain seq x y z
N TYR A 1 16.15 -29.74 -1.24
CA TYR A 1 15.16 -29.21 -2.20
C TYR A 1 13.82 -29.17 -1.50
N ILE A 2 13.21 -28.00 -1.36
CA ILE A 2 11.82 -27.91 -0.91
C ILE A 2 10.96 -28.15 -2.15
N TYR A 3 10.27 -29.28 -2.19
CA TYR A 3 9.43 -29.69 -3.30
C TYR A 3 8.00 -29.23 -3.02
N THR A 4 7.65 -28.03 -3.48
CA THR A 4 6.26 -27.53 -3.49
C THR A 4 5.75 -27.63 -4.93
N GLU A 5 4.80 -28.52 -5.21
CA GLU A 5 4.19 -28.63 -6.55
C GLU A 5 3.34 -27.39 -6.93
N VAL A 6 3.07 -26.50 -5.96
CA VAL A 6 2.25 -25.30 -6.15
C VAL A 6 2.97 -24.11 -5.52
N SER A 7 3.38 -23.13 -6.33
CA SER A 7 4.26 -22.05 -5.89
C SER A 7 3.52 -20.84 -5.35
N ILE A 8 4.10 -20.22 -4.33
CA ILE A 8 3.81 -18.86 -3.88
C ILE A 8 3.99 -17.88 -5.06
N CYS A 9 2.96 -17.06 -5.34
CA CYS A 9 2.82 -16.13 -6.48
C CYS A 9 4.13 -15.68 -7.16
N ARG A 10 4.41 -16.19 -8.36
CA ARG A 10 5.66 -15.93 -9.11
C ARG A 10 5.69 -14.63 -9.92
N ASN A 11 4.53 -14.14 -10.39
CA ASN A 11 4.51 -13.19 -11.51
C ASN A 11 4.09 -11.75 -11.16
N THR A 12 3.58 -11.48 -9.95
CA THR A 12 2.97 -10.17 -9.63
C THR A 12 3.30 -9.61 -8.23
N THR A 13 4.12 -10.31 -7.45
CA THR A 13 4.53 -9.90 -6.10
C THR A 13 5.98 -10.27 -5.85
N VAL A 14 6.77 -9.35 -5.28
CA VAL A 14 8.05 -9.70 -4.65
C VAL A 14 7.70 -10.36 -3.33
N SER A 15 8.24 -11.54 -3.05
CA SER A 15 8.05 -12.24 -1.77
C SER A 15 9.40 -12.52 -1.15
N THR A 16 9.53 -12.36 0.15
CA THR A 16 10.75 -12.72 0.89
C THR A 16 10.46 -13.98 1.70
N ALA A 17 11.43 -14.88 1.75
CA ALA A 17 11.33 -16.09 2.53
C ALA A 17 12.54 -16.29 3.43
N VAL A 18 12.30 -16.67 4.68
CA VAL A 18 13.34 -17.05 5.64
C VAL A 18 13.13 -18.52 5.99
N ILE A 19 14.18 -19.34 5.84
CA ILE A 19 14.14 -20.75 6.21
C ILE A 19 14.77 -20.91 7.59
N HIS A 20 13.99 -21.41 8.53
CA HIS A 20 14.49 -21.91 9.80
C HIS A 20 14.73 -23.42 9.66
N GLY A 21 16.00 -23.83 9.75
CA GLY A 21 16.40 -25.24 9.74
C GLY A 21 16.01 -25.99 11.02
N VAL A 22 16.36 -27.26 11.07
CA VAL A 22 16.08 -28.16 12.21
C VAL A 22 17.37 -28.50 12.97
N LEU A 23 17.24 -28.93 14.23
CA LEU A 23 18.39 -29.35 15.02
C LEU A 23 18.96 -30.70 14.53
N PRO A 24 20.23 -31.03 14.84
CA PRO A 24 20.79 -32.34 14.53
C PRO A 24 19.95 -33.48 15.11
N GLY A 25 19.57 -34.44 14.27
CA GLY A 25 18.74 -35.58 14.66
C GLY A 25 17.23 -35.35 14.56
N GLU A 26 16.78 -34.13 14.26
CA GLU A 26 15.37 -33.84 14.02
C GLU A 26 14.94 -34.19 12.59
N SER A 27 13.63 -34.43 12.42
CA SER A 27 13.05 -34.62 11.10
C SER A 27 13.14 -33.34 10.28
N ALA A 28 13.65 -33.43 9.06
CA ALA A 28 13.68 -32.30 8.11
C ALA A 28 12.27 -31.71 7.82
N LYS A 29 11.21 -32.46 8.11
CA LYS A 29 9.81 -32.00 8.01
C LYS A 29 9.47 -30.86 8.99
N LEU A 30 10.24 -30.67 10.06
CA LEU A 30 10.09 -29.57 11.01
C LEU A 30 10.71 -28.25 10.51
N SER A 31 11.38 -28.26 9.35
CA SER A 31 11.93 -27.02 8.78
C SER A 31 10.79 -26.05 8.51
N THR A 32 10.86 -24.86 9.11
CA THR A 32 9.83 -23.82 8.95
C THR A 32 10.30 -22.83 7.90
N LEU A 33 9.47 -22.62 6.88
CA LEU A 33 9.63 -21.56 5.91
C LEU A 33 8.70 -20.40 6.28
N TRP A 34 9.26 -19.25 6.62
CA TRP A 34 8.50 -18.02 6.80
C TRP A 34 8.40 -17.33 5.46
N ALA A 35 7.18 -17.12 4.94
CA ALA A 35 6.99 -16.37 3.70
C ALA A 35 6.26 -15.05 3.97
N ILE A 36 6.83 -13.97 3.46
CA ILE A 36 6.25 -12.63 3.40
C ILE A 36 5.81 -12.41 1.96
N LEU A 37 4.51 -12.32 1.74
CA LEU A 37 3.91 -12.25 0.41
C LEU A 37 3.58 -10.80 0.03
N GLY A 38 4.23 -10.27 -1.00
CA GLY A 38 4.03 -8.88 -1.45
C GLY A 38 5.02 -7.87 -0.84
N GLN A 39 4.69 -6.59 -0.92
CA GLN A 39 5.58 -5.52 -0.42
C GLN A 39 5.63 -5.57 1.12
N PRO A 40 6.82 -5.53 1.76
CA PRO A 40 6.98 -5.83 3.19
C PRO A 40 6.14 -4.97 4.15
N ALA A 41 5.80 -3.74 3.76
CA ALA A 41 5.03 -2.88 4.62
C ALA A 41 3.56 -3.32 4.72
N GLY A 42 2.99 -3.96 3.70
CA GLY A 42 1.58 -4.38 3.65
C GLY A 42 1.32 -5.88 3.79
N SER A 43 2.28 -6.62 4.36
CA SER A 43 2.27 -8.08 4.43
C SER A 43 2.44 -8.58 5.87
N ILE A 44 2.04 -9.82 6.12
CA ILE A 44 2.23 -10.52 7.40
C ILE A 44 2.95 -11.84 7.09
N ALA A 45 4.03 -12.16 7.80
CA ALA A 45 4.71 -13.45 7.66
C ALA A 45 3.81 -14.61 8.10
N VAL A 46 3.81 -15.67 7.29
CA VAL A 46 3.08 -16.91 7.58
C VAL A 46 4.06 -18.09 7.52
N PRO A 47 3.98 -19.05 8.46
CA PRO A 47 4.83 -20.24 8.43
C PRO A 47 4.30 -21.25 7.41
N TYR A 48 5.22 -22.01 6.80
CA TYR A 48 4.95 -23.12 5.90
C TYR A 48 5.86 -24.30 6.24
N TRP A 49 5.35 -25.52 6.11
CA TRP A 49 6.14 -26.73 6.31
C TRP A 49 6.19 -27.58 5.03
N PRO A 50 7.29 -28.32 4.79
CA PRO A 50 7.45 -29.18 3.61
C PRO A 50 6.69 -30.51 3.77
N VAL A 51 5.42 -30.46 4.18
CA VAL A 51 4.62 -31.64 4.55
C VAL A 51 3.27 -31.74 3.84
N GLY A 52 2.88 -30.76 3.03
CA GLY A 52 1.65 -30.82 2.24
C GLY A 52 1.44 -29.64 1.31
N ALA A 53 0.17 -29.45 0.92
CA ALA A 53 -0.23 -28.44 -0.03
C ALA A 53 -0.32 -27.05 0.62
N THR A 54 -0.01 -26.03 -0.18
CA THR A 54 -0.10 -24.61 0.21
C THR A 54 -1.53 -24.24 0.65
N PRO A 55 -1.71 -23.55 1.79
CA PRO A 55 -3.00 -23.04 2.27
C PRO A 55 -3.76 -22.25 1.20
N ALA A 56 -5.08 -22.37 1.18
CA ALA A 56 -5.94 -21.69 0.21
C ALA A 56 -5.75 -20.16 0.21
N ALA A 57 -5.54 -19.55 1.37
CA ALA A 57 -5.26 -18.12 1.52
C ALA A 57 -3.96 -17.67 0.82
N ALA A 58 -3.02 -18.58 0.62
CA ALA A 58 -1.71 -18.33 0.01
C ALA A 58 -1.54 -18.98 -1.37
N ASN A 59 -2.53 -19.74 -1.84
CA ASN A 59 -2.43 -20.55 -3.03
C ASN A 59 -3.06 -19.85 -4.25
N GLY A 60 -2.34 -19.91 -5.37
CA GLY A 60 -2.88 -19.59 -6.69
C GLY A 60 -1.78 -19.24 -7.71
N THR A 61 -2.06 -19.49 -8.98
CA THR A 61 -1.08 -19.39 -10.08
C THR A 61 -0.77 -17.94 -10.44
N SER A 62 -1.78 -17.07 -10.43
CA SER A 62 -1.67 -15.64 -10.79
C SER A 62 -2.06 -14.70 -9.65
N THR A 63 -2.92 -15.16 -8.75
CA THR A 63 -3.54 -14.42 -7.65
C THR A 63 -3.65 -15.34 -6.44
N ALA A 64 -3.45 -14.81 -5.25
CA ALA A 64 -3.67 -15.52 -3.99
C ALA A 64 -4.23 -14.51 -2.98
N PRO A 65 -5.22 -14.88 -2.14
CA PRO A 65 -5.89 -13.93 -1.25
C PRO A 65 -4.95 -13.04 -0.43
N LEU A 66 -3.90 -13.61 0.19
CA LEU A 66 -2.89 -12.85 0.93
C LEU A 66 -2.13 -11.87 0.03
N CYS A 67 -1.70 -12.30 -1.15
CA CYS A 67 -1.01 -11.46 -2.14
C CYS A 67 -1.91 -10.33 -2.65
N ASP A 68 -3.19 -10.61 -2.86
CA ASP A 68 -4.14 -9.65 -3.43
C ASP A 68 -4.48 -8.57 -2.39
N TYR A 69 -4.70 -8.94 -1.13
CA TYR A 69 -4.90 -7.95 -0.07
C TYR A 69 -3.63 -7.14 0.23
N ALA A 70 -2.44 -7.76 0.19
CA ALA A 70 -1.18 -7.03 0.29
C ALA A 70 -1.03 -5.99 -0.83
N LYS A 71 -1.44 -6.31 -2.07
CA LYS A 71 -1.48 -5.36 -3.19
C LYS A 71 -2.50 -4.24 -2.98
N LEU A 72 -3.69 -4.57 -2.45
CA LEU A 72 -4.72 -3.57 -2.16
C LEU A 72 -4.26 -2.58 -1.10
N ILE A 73 -3.65 -3.06 -0.01
CA ILE A 73 -3.04 -2.23 1.02
C ILE A 73 -1.91 -1.39 0.43
N ARG A 74 -1.01 -2.02 -0.35
CA ARG A 74 0.05 -1.30 -1.08
C ARG A 74 -0.54 -0.15 -1.89
N ALA A 75 -1.61 -0.37 -2.65
CA ALA A 75 -2.21 0.70 -3.46
C ALA A 75 -2.67 1.92 -2.62
N GLN A 76 -3.00 1.73 -1.35
CA GLN A 76 -3.35 2.82 -0.43
C GLN A 76 -2.14 3.53 0.20
N LEU A 77 -1.02 2.82 0.36
CA LEU A 77 0.22 3.36 0.96
C LEU A 77 1.01 4.25 0.01
N PHE A 78 0.77 4.17 -1.29
CA PHE A 78 1.48 4.98 -2.27
C PHE A 78 0.59 6.17 -2.64
N ASP A 79 1.13 7.38 -2.51
CA ASP A 79 0.33 8.61 -2.62
C ASP A 79 -0.19 8.92 -4.02
N GLN A 80 0.33 8.25 -5.05
CA GLN A 80 0.02 8.52 -6.45
C GLN A 80 0.30 7.30 -7.35
N PRO A 81 -0.56 7.00 -8.34
CA PRO A 81 -0.28 6.02 -9.39
C PRO A 81 0.99 6.32 -10.21
N ALA A 82 1.44 7.59 -10.23
CA ALA A 82 2.60 8.06 -11.00
C ALA A 82 3.96 7.92 -10.28
N TYR A 83 3.96 7.61 -8.98
CA TYR A 83 5.17 7.55 -8.16
C TYR A 83 5.23 6.21 -7.42
N GLU A 84 5.28 5.11 -8.18
CA GLU A 84 5.34 3.72 -7.65
C GLU A 84 6.56 3.45 -6.74
N ASN A 85 7.48 4.41 -6.62
CA ASN A 85 8.73 4.30 -5.87
C ASN A 85 8.74 5.06 -4.53
N TYR A 86 7.68 5.80 -4.19
CA TYR A 86 7.62 6.57 -2.94
C TYR A 86 6.44 6.11 -2.08
N ILE A 87 6.75 5.65 -0.87
CA ILE A 87 5.78 5.20 0.12
C ILE A 87 5.39 6.36 1.04
N ASP A 88 4.11 6.53 1.33
CA ASP A 88 3.62 7.47 2.34
C ASP A 88 3.91 6.89 3.73
N THR A 89 5.01 7.33 4.32
CA THR A 89 5.46 6.84 5.62
C THR A 89 4.52 7.22 6.77
N TYR A 90 3.67 8.25 6.61
CA TYR A 90 2.67 8.61 7.62
C TYR A 90 1.54 7.58 7.73
N LYS A 91 1.30 6.78 6.67
CA LYS A 91 0.36 5.65 6.71
C LYS A 91 0.97 4.38 7.31
N LEU A 92 2.31 4.30 7.38
CA LEU A 92 3.02 3.20 8.04
C LEU A 92 2.88 3.29 9.55
N LEU A 93 3.14 4.49 10.07
CA LEU A 93 2.89 4.92 11.44
C LEU A 93 2.53 6.40 11.40
N ASP A 94 1.36 6.77 11.90
CA ASP A 94 1.16 8.17 12.28
C ASP A 94 1.87 8.45 13.62
N GLY A 95 2.10 9.71 13.97
CA GLY A 95 2.76 10.09 15.22
C GLY A 95 2.00 9.68 16.50
N LEU A 96 0.83 9.06 16.37
CA LEU A 96 -0.02 8.50 17.43
C LEU A 96 -0.07 6.96 17.38
N GLY A 97 0.69 6.33 16.48
CA GLY A 97 0.76 4.89 16.30
C GLY A 97 -0.44 4.26 15.60
N SER A 98 -1.26 5.00 14.84
CA SER A 98 -2.48 4.53 14.15
C SER A 98 -2.31 4.16 12.67
N GLY A 99 -1.07 3.88 12.24
CA GLY A 99 -0.78 3.36 10.90
C GLY A 99 -0.99 1.85 10.75
N ILE A 100 -0.70 1.31 9.57
CA ILE A 100 -0.90 -0.12 9.26
C ILE A 100 -0.12 -1.06 10.20
N TRP A 101 1.05 -0.63 10.68
CA TRP A 101 1.92 -1.44 11.53
C TRP A 101 1.38 -1.66 12.93
N LYS A 102 0.45 -0.82 13.40
CA LYS A 102 -0.30 -1.04 14.64
C LYS A 102 -1.01 -2.39 14.66
N ASN A 103 -1.43 -2.86 13.49
CA ASN A 103 -2.25 -4.05 13.34
C ASN A 103 -1.48 -5.21 12.72
N SER A 104 -0.56 -4.94 11.78
CA SER A 104 0.22 -6.01 11.13
C SER A 104 1.27 -6.63 12.06
N PHE A 105 2.03 -5.83 12.82
CA PHE A 105 3.08 -6.38 13.69
C PHE A 105 2.51 -7.22 14.83
N PRO A 106 1.46 -6.82 15.58
CA PRO A 106 0.91 -7.70 16.61
C PRO A 106 0.29 -8.98 16.05
N ALA A 107 -0.23 -8.94 14.81
CA ALA A 107 -0.71 -10.14 14.13
C ALA A 107 0.45 -11.09 13.82
N GLU A 108 1.56 -10.55 13.32
CA GLU A 108 2.78 -11.32 13.04
C GLU A 108 3.39 -11.91 14.32
N ASP A 109 3.51 -11.12 15.40
CA ASP A 109 3.93 -11.57 16.73
C ASP A 109 3.05 -12.69 17.27
N SER A 110 1.73 -12.61 17.05
CA SER A 110 0.79 -13.66 17.45
C SER A 110 1.04 -14.97 16.69
N ILE A 111 1.31 -14.90 15.39
CA ILE A 111 1.64 -16.07 14.56
C ILE A 111 2.98 -16.67 15.00
N PHE A 112 4.01 -15.85 15.23
CA PHE A 112 5.30 -16.31 15.75
C PHE A 112 5.13 -17.02 17.09
N THR A 113 4.42 -16.40 18.03
CA THR A 113 4.18 -16.97 19.36
C THR A 113 3.41 -18.29 19.29
N ALA A 114 2.39 -18.37 18.44
CA ALA A 114 1.62 -19.60 18.24
C ALA A 114 2.48 -20.71 17.63
N THR A 115 3.36 -20.37 16.68
CA THR A 115 4.28 -21.30 16.02
C THR A 115 5.34 -21.82 17.01
N ASP A 116 5.95 -20.92 17.77
CA ASP A 116 6.94 -21.28 18.80
C ASP A 116 6.35 -22.15 19.90
N SER A 117 5.07 -21.97 20.20
CA SER A 117 4.37 -22.78 21.19
C SER A 117 4.07 -24.21 20.69
N ILE A 118 3.81 -24.39 19.40
CA ILE A 118 3.43 -25.70 18.84
C ILE A 118 4.62 -26.54 18.37
N LEU A 119 5.73 -25.91 17.96
CA LEU A 119 6.93 -26.62 17.49
C LEU A 119 7.49 -27.62 18.52
N PRO A 120 7.62 -27.31 19.83
CA PRO A 120 8.04 -28.28 20.85
C PRO A 120 7.11 -29.48 20.95
N VAL A 121 5.80 -29.28 20.76
CA VAL A 121 4.81 -30.36 20.81
C VAL A 121 5.09 -31.38 19.71
N TRP A 122 5.24 -30.93 18.45
CA TRP A 122 5.56 -31.81 17.32
C TRP A 122 6.95 -32.45 17.38
N ARG A 123 7.89 -31.85 18.14
CA ARG A 123 9.19 -32.46 18.45
C ARG A 123 9.06 -33.59 19.47
N SER A 124 8.18 -33.44 20.46
CA SER A 124 8.00 -34.40 21.56
C SER A 124 7.03 -35.53 21.23
N ASP A 125 6.02 -35.25 20.41
CA ASP A 125 4.95 -36.17 20.07
C ASP A 125 5.00 -36.43 18.56
N SER A 126 5.33 -37.66 18.19
CA SER A 126 5.51 -38.17 16.83
C SER A 126 4.84 -37.30 15.75
N LEU A 127 5.66 -36.73 14.86
CA LEU A 127 5.32 -35.71 13.86
C LEU A 127 3.89 -35.83 13.27
N ASN A 128 2.97 -35.01 13.77
CA ASN A 128 1.55 -35.03 13.40
C ASN A 128 1.28 -34.12 12.20
N ILE A 129 1.44 -34.67 10.99
CA ILE A 129 1.25 -33.94 9.72
C ILE A 129 -0.13 -33.26 9.63
N PRO A 130 -1.26 -33.91 9.99
CA PRO A 130 -2.56 -33.23 10.02
C PRO A 130 -2.59 -31.99 10.91
N SER A 131 -2.00 -32.05 12.09
CA SER A 131 -1.89 -30.89 13.01
C SER A 131 -1.03 -29.78 12.41
N MET A 132 0.07 -30.11 11.74
CA MET A 132 0.92 -29.15 11.05
C MET A 132 0.17 -28.42 9.95
N LEU A 133 -0.52 -29.15 9.08
CA LEU A 133 -1.31 -28.57 7.98
C LEU A 133 -2.48 -27.73 8.49
N ALA A 134 -3.16 -28.16 9.57
CA ALA A 134 -4.23 -27.40 10.19
C ALA A 134 -3.71 -26.09 10.81
N HIS A 135 -2.55 -26.13 11.47
CA HIS A 135 -1.92 -24.94 12.04
C HIS A 135 -1.45 -23.97 10.95
N GLU A 136 -0.86 -24.49 9.87
CA GLU A 136 -0.44 -23.73 8.70
C GLU A 136 -1.64 -22.98 8.08
N ALA A 137 -2.74 -23.69 7.83
CA ALA A 137 -3.98 -23.09 7.31
C ALA A 137 -4.55 -22.03 8.27
N ALA A 138 -4.61 -22.32 9.57
CA ALA A 138 -5.12 -21.38 10.56
C ALA A 138 -4.29 -20.09 10.64
N CYS A 139 -2.96 -20.17 10.54
CA CYS A 139 -2.09 -18.99 10.49
C CYS A 139 -2.34 -18.17 9.23
N ALA A 140 -2.49 -18.83 8.08
CA ALA A 140 -2.76 -18.17 6.80
C ALA A 140 -4.13 -17.46 6.80
N ASP A 141 -5.17 -18.12 7.32
CA ASP A 141 -6.51 -17.55 7.44
C ASP A 141 -6.56 -16.38 8.43
N TYR A 142 -5.85 -16.50 9.55
CA TYR A 142 -5.71 -15.41 10.52
C TYR A 142 -5.00 -14.20 9.90
N ALA A 143 -3.89 -14.41 9.19
CA ALA A 143 -3.19 -13.36 8.49
C ALA A 143 -4.10 -12.68 7.45
N LEU A 144 -4.87 -13.46 6.68
CA LEU A 144 -5.82 -12.93 5.70
C LEU A 144 -6.89 -12.07 6.36
N ALA A 145 -7.50 -12.55 7.45
CA ALA A 145 -8.50 -11.79 8.20
C ALA A 145 -7.92 -10.47 8.74
N LYS A 146 -6.66 -10.46 9.16
CA LYS A 146 -5.98 -9.23 9.62
C LYS A 146 -5.72 -8.26 8.47
N LEU A 147 -5.24 -8.73 7.33
CA LEU A 147 -5.07 -7.87 6.15
C LEU A 147 -6.42 -7.30 5.65
N GLN A 148 -7.49 -8.09 5.68
CA GLN A 148 -8.85 -7.64 5.37
C GLN A 148 -9.30 -6.50 6.29
N ASN A 149 -9.12 -6.66 7.59
CA ASN A 149 -9.45 -5.63 8.58
C ASN A 149 -8.59 -4.37 8.41
N ILE A 150 -7.29 -4.53 8.17
CA ILE A 150 -6.38 -3.40 7.89
C ILE A 150 -6.86 -2.63 6.66
N TYR A 151 -7.17 -3.33 5.58
CA TYR A 151 -7.66 -2.71 4.36
C TYR A 151 -9.00 -2.00 4.56
N ALA A 152 -9.96 -2.64 5.23
CA ALA A 152 -11.25 -2.04 5.55
C ALA A 152 -11.07 -0.76 6.39
N ASN A 153 -10.21 -0.80 7.42
CA ASN A 153 -9.92 0.37 8.24
C ASN A 153 -9.25 1.48 7.43
N LEU A 154 -8.30 1.16 6.53
CA LEU A 154 -7.68 2.15 5.67
C LEU A 154 -8.71 2.88 4.81
N ILE A 155 -9.66 2.15 4.20
CA ILE A 155 -10.72 2.76 3.39
C ILE A 155 -11.67 3.60 4.25
N THR A 156 -12.06 3.10 5.42
CA THR A 156 -12.94 3.83 6.34
C THR A 156 -12.26 5.09 6.87
N THR A 157 -10.99 5.03 7.27
CA THR A 157 -10.21 6.19 7.72
C THR A 157 -9.98 7.21 6.59
N ILE A 158 -9.88 6.78 5.33
CA ILE A 158 -9.87 7.70 4.19
C ILE A 158 -11.24 8.40 4.07
N ALA A 159 -12.34 7.66 4.13
CA ALA A 159 -13.69 8.21 4.07
C ALA A 159 -14.00 9.15 5.26
N GLU A 160 -13.54 8.83 6.46
CA GLU A 160 -13.71 9.62 7.68
C GLU A 160 -12.78 10.84 7.71
N ASN A 161 -11.53 10.74 7.25
CA ASN A 161 -10.64 11.90 7.10
C ASN A 161 -11.13 12.88 6.03
N GLU A 162 -11.88 12.42 5.04
CA GLU A 162 -12.59 13.30 4.10
C GLU A 162 -13.81 14.00 4.73
N GLN A 163 -14.35 13.48 5.84
CA GLN A 163 -15.55 14.01 6.51
C GLN A 163 -15.28 14.75 7.84
N GLN A 164 -14.16 14.49 8.56
CA GLN A 164 -13.95 14.98 9.94
C GLN A 164 -12.75 15.91 10.17
N LEU A 165 -11.86 16.13 9.19
CA LEU A 165 -10.91 17.24 9.28
C LEU A 165 -11.63 18.54 8.89
N PRO A 166 -11.40 19.70 9.55
CA PRO A 166 -11.87 20.98 9.02
C PRO A 166 -11.39 21.03 7.57
N ALA A 167 -12.29 21.18 6.60
CA ALA A 167 -12.00 20.89 5.20
C ALA A 167 -10.78 21.69 4.72
N LYS A 168 -9.57 21.12 4.77
CA LYS A 168 -8.36 21.89 4.47
C LYS A 168 -8.33 22.16 2.97
N ILE A 169 -7.86 23.36 2.61
CA ILE A 169 -7.54 23.64 1.21
C ILE A 169 -6.46 22.65 0.78
N ARG A 170 -6.72 21.89 -0.28
CA ARG A 170 -5.79 20.85 -0.76
C ARG A 170 -5.68 20.92 -2.27
N LEU A 171 -4.46 21.04 -2.76
CA LEU A 171 -4.09 20.86 -4.16
C LEU A 171 -3.52 19.45 -4.35
N HIS A 172 -4.07 18.67 -5.29
CA HIS A 172 -3.61 17.32 -5.63
C HIS A 172 -2.55 17.37 -6.73
N GLN A 173 -1.79 16.28 -6.84
CA GLN A 173 -0.88 16.10 -7.96
C GLN A 173 -1.66 16.05 -9.28
N ASN A 174 -1.13 16.64 -10.35
CA ASN A 174 -1.75 16.54 -11.66
C ASN A 174 -1.75 15.09 -12.16
N TYR A 175 -2.80 14.67 -12.86
CA TYR A 175 -2.86 13.33 -13.46
C TYR A 175 -3.34 13.38 -14.93
N PRO A 176 -2.63 12.72 -15.86
CA PRO A 176 -1.35 12.01 -15.67
C PRO A 176 -0.18 12.95 -15.35
N ASN A 177 0.93 12.41 -14.81
CA ASN A 177 2.21 13.11 -14.63
C ASN A 177 3.38 12.09 -14.62
N PRO A 178 4.36 12.13 -15.56
CA PRO A 178 4.44 13.05 -16.69
C PRO A 178 3.22 12.93 -17.61
N PHE A 179 2.89 14.01 -18.32
CA PHE A 179 1.75 14.03 -19.24
C PHE A 179 2.18 14.38 -20.66
N ASN A 180 1.38 13.94 -21.63
CA ASN A 180 1.49 14.34 -23.03
C ASN A 180 0.22 15.10 -23.42
N ALA A 181 0.40 16.31 -23.96
CA ALA A 181 -0.64 17.24 -24.41
C ALA A 181 -1.63 17.78 -23.34
N SER A 182 -2.18 16.94 -22.45
CA SER A 182 -3.11 17.40 -21.40
C SER A 182 -2.99 16.63 -20.09
N THR A 183 -3.37 17.29 -18.99
CA THR A 183 -3.42 16.73 -17.63
C THR A 183 -4.56 17.38 -16.84
N LYS A 184 -4.99 16.78 -15.74
CA LYS A 184 -6.01 17.36 -14.84
C LYS A 184 -5.40 17.78 -13.52
N LEU A 185 -5.79 18.96 -13.04
CA LEU A 185 -5.47 19.47 -11.71
C LEU A 185 -6.71 19.40 -10.84
N GLU A 186 -6.62 18.68 -9.73
CA GLU A 186 -7.72 18.56 -8.77
C GLU A 186 -7.38 19.29 -7.48
N PHE A 187 -8.37 19.97 -6.90
CA PHE A 187 -8.22 20.65 -5.62
C PHE A 187 -9.55 20.76 -4.87
N ARG A 188 -9.48 20.99 -3.57
CA ARG A 188 -10.64 21.16 -2.69
C ARG A 188 -10.51 22.42 -1.87
N ILE A 189 -11.64 23.12 -1.65
CA ILE A 189 -11.74 24.26 -0.73
C ILE A 189 -12.87 24.04 0.31
N PRO A 190 -12.67 24.42 1.59
CA PRO A 190 -13.67 24.26 2.67
C PRO A 190 -14.91 25.11 2.50
N GLU A 191 -14.68 26.33 2.06
CA GLU A 191 -15.63 27.44 2.09
C GLU A 191 -15.56 28.15 0.74
N PRO A 192 -16.67 28.80 0.31
CA PRO A 192 -16.65 29.62 -0.89
C PRO A 192 -15.57 30.70 -0.79
N ALA A 193 -14.67 30.73 -1.78
CA ALA A 193 -13.52 31.63 -1.76
C ALA A 193 -13.10 32.04 -3.17
N PHE A 194 -12.41 33.17 -3.27
CA PHE A 194 -11.72 33.55 -4.49
C PHE A 194 -10.45 32.71 -4.63
N VAL A 195 -10.38 31.94 -5.72
CA VAL A 195 -9.29 31.00 -5.99
C VAL A 195 -8.56 31.40 -7.27
N THR A 196 -7.23 31.38 -7.21
CA THR A 196 -6.38 31.46 -8.40
C THR A 196 -5.57 30.19 -8.56
N LEU A 197 -5.56 29.63 -9.77
CA LEU A 197 -4.77 28.48 -10.16
C LEU A 197 -3.97 28.84 -11.41
N LYS A 198 -2.66 28.88 -11.28
CA LYS A 198 -1.74 29.39 -12.32
C LYS A 198 -0.59 28.42 -12.55
N ILE A 199 -0.04 28.42 -13.76
CA ILE A 199 1.14 27.64 -14.14
C ILE A 199 2.34 28.58 -14.33
N TYR A 200 3.50 28.14 -13.89
CA TYR A 200 4.78 28.82 -13.95
C TYR A 200 5.86 27.93 -14.57
N ASN A 201 6.82 28.54 -15.27
CA ASN A 201 8.02 27.85 -15.74
C ASN A 201 9.11 27.78 -14.65
N THR A 202 10.28 27.22 -14.97
CA THR A 202 11.41 27.10 -14.03
C THR A 202 12.06 28.43 -13.66
N ALA A 203 11.87 29.48 -14.47
CA ALA A 203 12.30 30.84 -14.16
C ALA A 203 11.32 31.59 -13.22
N GLY A 204 10.17 30.97 -12.89
CA GLY A 204 9.14 31.57 -12.06
C GLY A 204 8.20 32.51 -12.83
N GLU A 205 8.27 32.52 -14.16
CA GLU A 205 7.37 33.31 -14.99
C GLU A 205 6.03 32.59 -15.13
N GLU A 206 4.93 33.35 -15.01
CA GLU A 206 3.58 32.82 -15.24
C GLU A 206 3.40 32.53 -16.74
N VAL A 207 3.07 31.29 -17.07
CA VAL A 207 2.84 30.86 -18.46
C VAL A 207 1.36 30.61 -18.77
N ALA A 208 0.52 30.41 -17.75
CA ALA A 208 -0.93 30.29 -17.94
C ALA A 208 -1.69 30.57 -16.63
N THR A 209 -2.87 31.18 -16.75
CA THR A 209 -3.88 31.23 -15.69
C THR A 209 -5.00 30.26 -16.04
N LEU A 210 -5.24 29.26 -15.19
CA LEU A 210 -6.25 28.20 -15.41
C LEU A 210 -7.58 28.51 -14.73
N LEU A 211 -7.52 29.14 -13.56
CA LEU A 211 -8.70 29.57 -12.79
C LEU A 211 -8.37 30.88 -12.07
N SER A 212 -9.32 31.81 -12.05
CA SER A 212 -9.21 33.06 -11.29
C SER A 212 -10.62 33.59 -11.00
N SER A 213 -11.34 32.94 -10.09
CA SER A 213 -12.73 33.28 -9.78
C SER A 213 -13.13 32.85 -8.37
N SER A 214 -14.25 33.41 -7.89
CA SER A 214 -14.94 32.90 -6.70
C SER A 214 -15.69 31.63 -7.04
N ILE A 215 -15.39 30.55 -6.33
CA ILE A 215 -16.00 29.23 -6.53
C ILE A 215 -16.60 28.72 -5.22
N PRO A 216 -17.66 27.89 -5.28
CA PRO A 216 -18.29 27.32 -4.10
C PRO A 216 -17.35 26.33 -3.38
N SER A 217 -17.65 26.05 -2.11
CA SER A 217 -16.95 25.00 -1.37
C SER A 217 -17.07 23.64 -2.07
N GLY A 218 -16.08 22.77 -1.88
CA GLY A 218 -16.07 21.43 -2.45
C GLY A 218 -14.85 21.15 -3.32
N ALA A 219 -14.93 20.04 -4.06
CA ALA A 219 -13.89 19.55 -4.96
C ALA A 219 -14.08 20.14 -6.36
N HIS A 220 -12.96 20.49 -6.99
CA HIS A 220 -12.90 21.13 -8.30
C HIS A 220 -11.81 20.47 -9.14
N SER A 221 -12.03 20.41 -10.45
CA SER A 221 -11.09 19.84 -11.43
C SER A 221 -10.93 20.80 -12.60
N VAL A 222 -9.69 21.06 -12.99
CA VAL A 222 -9.35 21.91 -14.15
C VAL A 222 -8.43 21.15 -15.09
N THR A 223 -8.79 21.10 -16.37
CA THR A 223 -7.95 20.49 -17.41
C THR A 223 -6.91 21.50 -17.89
N VAL A 224 -5.66 21.04 -17.99
CA VAL A 224 -4.55 21.78 -18.59
C VAL A 224 -4.39 21.31 -20.01
N ASP A 225 -4.46 22.24 -20.97
CA ASP A 225 -3.98 22.04 -22.33
C ASP A 225 -2.57 22.62 -22.44
N ALA A 226 -1.60 21.77 -22.80
CA ALA A 226 -0.20 22.13 -22.99
C ALA A 226 0.21 22.18 -24.46
N SER A 227 -0.76 22.30 -25.38
CA SER A 227 -0.51 22.41 -26.82
C SER A 227 0.53 23.48 -27.18
N GLY A 228 0.55 24.61 -26.46
CA GLY A 228 1.51 25.72 -26.61
C GLY A 228 2.72 25.73 -25.67
N LEU A 229 2.94 24.66 -24.88
CA LEU A 229 4.07 24.55 -23.95
C LEU A 229 5.15 23.59 -24.48
N ALA A 230 6.41 23.87 -24.19
CA ALA A 230 7.54 23.00 -24.54
C ALA A 230 7.72 21.86 -23.52
N SER A 231 8.25 20.71 -23.92
CA SER A 231 8.58 19.63 -22.99
C SER A 231 9.51 20.12 -21.88
N GLY A 232 9.20 19.80 -20.63
CA GLY A 232 9.94 20.34 -19.49
C GLY A 232 9.21 20.26 -18.15
N ILE A 233 9.82 20.89 -17.15
CA ILE A 233 9.27 21.00 -15.79
C ILE A 233 8.49 22.30 -15.67
N TYR A 234 7.29 22.20 -15.11
CA TYR A 234 6.43 23.34 -14.77
C TYR A 234 5.98 23.24 -13.33
N PHE A 235 5.54 24.36 -12.78
CA PHE A 235 4.94 24.43 -11.45
C PHE A 235 3.54 25.00 -11.57
N TYR A 236 2.59 24.47 -10.79
CA TYR A 236 1.27 25.06 -10.69
C TYR A 236 0.99 25.43 -9.24
N LYS A 237 0.40 26.61 -9.06
CA LYS A 237 0.16 27.23 -7.76
C LYS A 237 -1.32 27.52 -7.59
N LEU A 238 -1.88 26.96 -6.53
CA LEU A 238 -3.21 27.29 -6.01
C LEU A 238 -3.05 28.35 -4.93
N GLN A 239 -3.82 29.43 -5.02
CA GLN A 239 -3.90 30.45 -3.99
C GLN A 239 -5.36 30.75 -3.64
N VAL A 240 -5.64 30.76 -2.34
CA VAL A 240 -6.97 30.98 -1.75
C VAL A 240 -6.79 31.89 -0.54
N GLY A 241 -7.14 33.17 -0.69
CA GLY A 241 -6.81 34.19 0.33
C GLY A 241 -5.30 34.24 0.62
N ASN A 242 -4.92 34.01 1.88
CA ASN A 242 -3.52 33.96 2.33
C ASN A 242 -2.87 32.58 2.17
N TYR A 243 -3.64 31.54 1.84
CA TYR A 243 -3.11 30.19 1.63
C TYR A 243 -2.54 30.06 0.21
N THR A 244 -1.36 29.46 0.11
CA THR A 244 -0.71 29.14 -1.16
C THR A 244 -0.17 27.72 -1.10
N GLN A 245 -0.45 26.92 -2.13
CA GLN A 245 0.14 25.60 -2.33
C GLN A 245 0.65 25.47 -3.75
N THR A 246 1.89 25.00 -3.91
CA THR A 246 2.53 24.82 -5.22
C THR A 246 2.89 23.35 -5.41
N ARG A 247 2.75 22.85 -6.64
CA ARG A 247 3.16 21.51 -7.04
C ARG A 247 3.89 21.54 -8.38
N LYS A 248 4.66 20.50 -8.65
CA LYS A 248 5.48 20.34 -9.85
C LYS A 248 4.80 19.38 -10.82
N MET A 249 4.84 19.66 -12.11
CA MET A 249 4.38 18.77 -13.18
C MET A 249 5.44 18.67 -14.29
N MET A 250 5.42 17.59 -15.05
CA MET A 250 6.36 17.31 -16.14
C MET A 250 5.60 17.04 -17.43
N LEU A 251 5.88 17.85 -18.45
CA LEU A 251 5.36 17.68 -19.80
C LEU A 251 6.38 16.91 -20.64
N ILE A 252 5.95 15.81 -21.24
CA ILE A 252 6.74 15.02 -22.20
C ILE A 252 5.95 14.94 -23.50
N ARG A 253 6.60 15.32 -24.59
CA ARG A 253 6.06 15.31 -25.95
C ARG A 253 7.03 14.63 -26.88
#